data_AF-A0A3B8RPN6-F1
#
_entry.id   AF-A0A3B8RPN6-F1
#
_cell.length_a   1.000
_cell.length_b   1.000
_cell.length_c   1.000
_cell.angle_alpha   90.00
_cell.angle_beta   90.00
_cell.angle_gamma   90.00
#
_symmetry.space_group_name_H-M   'P 1'
#
loop_
_entity.id
_entity.type
_entity.pdbx_description
1 polymer ?
#
loop_
_entity_poly.entity_id
_entity_poly.type
_entity_poly.pdbx_seq_one_letter_code
_entity_poly.pdbx_strand_id
1 'polypeptide(L)' 'ASITSKSDDNSAVVGTNKAYAAIHQLGGNTGKNKKIEIPARPYLKLGEPELNDIKTSMQKYFQE' A
#
# COMPACT_ATOMS: atom_id res chain seq x y z
N ALA A 1 8.16 -6.51 -12.44
CA ALA A 1 6.89 -6.37 -11.69
C ALA A 1 6.69 -4.91 -11.27
N SER A 2 5.45 -4.40 -11.26
CA SER A 2 5.11 -3.04 -10.79
C SER A 2 4.74 -2.98 -9.30
N ILE A 3 4.54 -4.14 -8.67
CA ILE A 3 4.30 -4.31 -7.23
C ILE A 3 5.57 -4.90 -6.63
N THR A 4 5.96 -4.37 -5.47
CA THR A 4 7.09 -4.83 -4.67
C THR A 4 6.63 -5.12 -3.26
N SER A 5 7.09 -6.22 -2.68
CA SER A 5 6.84 -6.58 -1.29
C SER A 5 8.16 -6.68 -0.53
N LYS A 6 8.12 -6.35 0.77
CA LYS A 6 9.19 -6.58 1.75
C LYS A 6 8.56 -7.02 3.05
N SER A 7 9.22 -7.90 3.79
CA SER A 7 8.78 -8.34 5.11
C SER A 7 9.97 -8.58 6.02
N ASP A 8 9.76 -8.35 7.31
CA ASP A 8 10.64 -8.73 8.41
C ASP A 8 9.79 -9.33 9.55
N ASP A 9 10.42 -9.64 10.69
CA ASP A 9 9.77 -10.29 11.83
C ASP A 9 8.64 -9.45 12.44
N ASN A 10 8.60 -8.14 12.16
CA ASN A 10 7.65 -7.20 12.77
C ASN A 10 6.69 -6.57 11.77
N SER A 11 6.98 -6.62 10.47
CA SER A 11 6.26 -5.85 9.46
C SER A 11 6.23 -6.52 8.09
N ALA A 12 5.16 -6.23 7.35
CA ALA A 12 5.04 -6.55 5.94
C ALA A 12 4.62 -5.28 5.19
N VAL A 13 5.37 -4.94 4.14
CA VAL A 13 5.17 -3.74 3.33
C VAL A 13 4.94 -4.14 1.89
N VAL A 14 3.86 -3.62 1.30
CA VAL A 14 3.55 -3.76 -0.12
C VAL A 14 3.49 -2.37 -0.76
N GLY A 15 4.17 -2.22 -1.89
CA GLY A 15 4.28 -0.95 -2.59
C GLY A 15 4.60 -1.13 -4.07
N THR A 16 5.21 -0.11 -4.66
CA THR A 16 5.53 -0.07 -6.09
C THR A 16 6.83 0.69 -6.33
N ASN A 17 7.62 0.22 -7.30
CA ASN A 17 8.85 0.87 -7.72
C ASN A 17 8.63 1.93 -8.82
N LYS A 18 7.38 2.20 -9.19
CA LYS A 18 7.07 3.15 -10.26
C LYS A 18 7.04 4.57 -9.70
N ALA A 19 7.91 5.44 -10.20
CA ALA A 19 7.98 6.84 -9.77
C ALA A 19 6.64 7.59 -9.91
N TYR A 20 5.86 7.30 -10.96
CA TYR A 20 4.54 7.91 -11.15
C TYR A 20 3.50 7.47 -10.11
N ALA A 21 3.70 6.35 -9.41
CA ALA A 21 2.73 5.89 -8.43
C ALA A 21 2.81 6.68 -7.11
N ALA A 22 3.91 7.38 -6.84
CA ALA A 22 4.03 8.26 -5.69
C ALA A 22 2.99 9.39 -5.71
N ILE A 23 2.70 9.97 -6.89
CA ILE A 23 1.70 11.04 -7.02
C ILE A 23 0.27 10.57 -6.72
N HIS A 24 0.01 9.25 -6.78
CA HIS A 24 -1.29 8.72 -6.39
C HIS A 24 -1.51 8.81 -4.88
N GLN A 25 -0.48 8.57 -4.06
CA GLN A 25 -0.61 8.60 -2.59
C GLN A 25 -0.32 10.00 -2.03
N LEU A 26 0.73 10.65 -2.51
CA LEU A 26 1.20 11.93 -1.96
C LEU A 26 0.48 13.14 -2.58
N GLY A 27 -0.16 12.97 -3.74
CA GLY A 27 -0.68 14.09 -4.53
C GLY A 27 0.45 14.96 -5.11
N GLY A 28 0.07 16.14 -5.57
CA GLY A 28 0.99 17.16 -6.08
C GLY A 28 0.70 17.61 -7.51
N ASN A 29 1.61 18.42 -8.04
CA ASN A 29 1.45 19.08 -9.33
C ASN A 29 1.78 18.15 -10.51
N THR A 30 0.88 18.07 -11.48
CA THR A 30 0.92 17.20 -12.65
C THR A 30 0.46 17.91 -13.93
N GLY A 31 0.44 17.17 -15.04
CA GLY A 31 0.04 17.66 -16.36
C GLY A 31 1.09 18.55 -17.04
N LYS A 32 0.74 19.12 -18.19
CA LYS A 32 1.63 20.01 -18.95
C LYS A 32 2.00 21.23 -18.10
N ASN A 33 3.30 21.46 -17.91
CA ASN A 33 3.85 22.53 -17.08
C ASN A 33 3.40 22.49 -15.60
N LYS A 34 3.05 21.31 -15.06
CA LYS A 34 2.69 21.13 -13.64
C LYS A 34 1.52 22.02 -13.17
N LYS A 35 0.56 22.29 -14.06
CA LYS A 35 -0.55 23.22 -13.81
C LYS A 35 -1.73 22.60 -13.04
N ILE A 36 -1.81 21.28 -12.98
CA ILE A 36 -2.94 20.57 -12.38
C ILE A 36 -2.48 20.02 -11.03
N GLU A 37 -3.18 20.34 -9.96
CA GLU A 37 -2.89 19.79 -8.64
C GLU A 37 -3.82 18.59 -8.37
N ILE A 38 -3.23 17.43 -8.06
CA ILE A 38 -3.98 16.24 -7.62
C ILE A 38 -3.87 16.13 -6.10
N PRO A 39 -4.97 15.95 -5.37
CA PRO A 39 -4.92 15.75 -3.92
C PRO A 39 -4.32 14.39 -3.57
N ALA A 40 -3.68 14.32 -2.40
CA ALA A 40 -3.20 13.07 -1.82
C ALA A 40 -4.36 12.08 -1.65
N ARG A 41 -4.21 10.84 -2.14
CA ARG A 41 -5.20 9.79 -1.89
C ARG A 41 -4.89 9.09 -0.56
N PRO A 42 -5.90 8.82 0.27
CA PRO A 42 -5.69 8.15 1.54
C PRO A 42 -5.15 6.72 1.35
N TYR A 43 -4.31 6.29 2.28
CA TYR A 43 -3.85 4.91 2.35
C TYR A 43 -5.00 3.96 2.70
N LEU A 44 -4.93 2.75 2.15
CA LEU A 44 -5.81 1.66 2.55
C LEU A 44 -5.57 1.36 4.03
N LYS A 45 -6.60 1.52 4.85
CA LYS A 45 -6.57 1.18 6.28
C LYS A 45 -7.10 -0.23 6.45
N LEU A 46 -6.47 -0.98 7.36
CA LEU A 46 -7.00 -2.24 7.84
C LEU A 46 -7.89 -1.94 9.05
N GLY A 47 -9.14 -2.35 8.98
CA GLY A 47 -10.04 -2.32 10.13
C GLY A 47 -9.85 -3.56 11.02
N GLU A 48 -10.58 -3.58 12.13
CA GLU A 48 -10.63 -4.74 13.03
C GLU A 48 -11.02 -6.07 12.35
N PRO A 49 -12.04 -6.14 11.46
CA PRO A 49 -12.40 -7.40 10.83
C PRO A 49 -11.28 -7.91 9.92
N GLU A 50 -10.65 -7.05 9.13
CA GLU A 50 -9.55 -7.45 8.24
C GLU A 50 -8.33 -7.96 9.03
N LEU A 51 -8.05 -7.37 10.21
CA LEU A 51 -6.99 -7.86 11.10
C LEU A 51 -7.29 -9.27 11.63
N ASN A 52 -8.56 -9.56 11.96
CA ASN A 52 -8.97 -10.89 12.39
C ASN A 52 -8.84 -11.93 11.26
N ASP A 53 -9.17 -11.54 10.03
CA ASP A 53 -9.02 -12.39 8.86
C ASP A 53 -7.54 -12.72 8.59
N ILE A 54 -6.65 -11.73 8.70
CA ILE A 54 -5.20 -11.92 8.61
C ILE A 54 -4.72 -12.88 9.70
N LYS A 55 -5.12 -12.65 10.96
CA LYS A 55 -4.75 -13.51 12.09
C LYS A 55 -5.21 -14.96 11.88
N THR A 56 -6.44 -15.15 11.42
CA THR A 56 -7.00 -16.48 11.14
C THR A 56 -6.23 -17.17 10.03
N SER A 57 -5.87 -16.44 8.97
CA SER A 57 -5.07 -16.96 7.87
C SER A 57 -3.67 -17.38 8.32
N MET A 58 -3.02 -16.60 9.20
CA MET A 58 -1.73 -16.95 9.79
C MET A 58 -1.83 -18.20 10.67
N GLN A 59 -2.84 -18.28 11.54
CA GLN A 59 -3.06 -19.45 12.39
C GLN A 59 -3.27 -20.72 11.57
N LYS A 60 -4.04 -20.62 10.48
CA LYS A 60 -4.24 -21.73 9.55
C LYS A 60 -2.92 -22.18 8.92
N TYR A 61 -2.10 -21.24 8.45
CA TYR A 61 -0.82 -21.55 7.81
C TYR A 61 0.16 -22.29 8.74
N PHE A 62 0.16 -21.99 10.04
CA PHE A 62 1.04 -22.66 11.02
C PHE A 62 0.48 -23.98 11.57
N GLN A 63 -0.79 -24.29 11.34
CA GLN A 63 -1.40 -25.55 11.77
C GLN A 63 -1.42 -26.63 10.67
N GLU A 64 -1.11 -26.25 9.42
CA GLU A 64 -0.74 -27.16 8.34
C GLU A 64 0.77 -27.48 8.40
#